data_AF-A0A1U9P9Z7-F1
#
_entry.id   AF-A0A1U9P9Z7-F1
#
_cell.length_a   1.000
_cell.length_b   1.000
_cell.length_c   1.000
_cell.angle_alpha   90.00
_cell.angle_beta   90.00
_cell.angle_gamma   90.00
#
_symmetry.space_group_name_H-M   'P 1'
#
loop_
_entity.id
_entity.type
_entity.pdbx_description
1 polymer ?
#
loop_
_entity_poly.entity_id
_entity_poly.type
_entity_poly.pdbx_seq_one_letter_code
_entity_poly.pdbx_strand_id
1 'polypeptide(L)'
;MTGKDSARLAAESARESVRYAAEMVAPYAESARDAAVHYAHEANERLTPMVSHAATGAARQARMTYDCHLHPRLKAARAHVPPPVDRAATKAVHQTLLAARQAADYTQPKIESAIAAATPVAEEAASRSTAALAALRGQVTAKEVQKLVRKHERARRRGKVLRGAALVGLLAAGAYLAWRWWDQQSNPDWLVEPPAATELSDRDAAPASFDDELAEKEREAGAGPEPDSAP
;
A
#
# COMPACT_ATOMS: atom_id res chain seq x y z
N MET A 1 -24.19 39.30 -6.66
CA MET A 1 -22.99 38.50 -6.99
C MET A 1 -22.81 37.45 -5.91
N THR A 2 -22.75 36.16 -6.27
CA THR A 2 -22.66 35.08 -5.27
C THR A 2 -21.19 34.68 -5.04
N GLY A 3 -20.84 34.21 -3.84
CA GLY A 3 -19.46 33.81 -3.53
C GLY A 3 -18.90 32.66 -4.39
N LYS A 4 -19.76 31.93 -5.10
CA LYS A 4 -19.36 30.90 -6.07
C LYS A 4 -18.80 31.52 -7.36
N ASP A 5 -19.33 32.67 -7.76
CA ASP A 5 -18.90 33.39 -8.97
C ASP A 5 -17.52 34.03 -8.74
N SER A 6 -17.27 34.57 -7.54
CA SER A 6 -15.94 35.09 -7.19
C SER A 6 -14.88 34.00 -7.08
N ALA A 7 -15.23 32.80 -6.61
CA ALA A 7 -14.30 31.68 -6.56
C ALA A 7 -13.94 31.17 -7.96
N ARG A 8 -14.91 31.14 -8.89
CA ARG A 8 -14.66 30.81 -10.30
C ARG A 8 -13.78 31.85 -10.98
N LEU A 9 -14.08 33.13 -10.81
CA LEU A 9 -13.29 34.23 -11.38
C LEU A 9 -11.85 34.24 -10.84
N ALA A 10 -11.64 33.96 -9.55
CA ALA A 10 -10.30 33.85 -8.97
C ALA A 10 -9.54 32.62 -9.51
N ALA A 11 -10.23 31.50 -9.77
CA ALA A 11 -9.61 30.32 -10.37
C ALA A 11 -9.27 30.54 -11.86
N GLU A 12 -10.10 31.31 -12.56
CA GLU A 12 -9.89 31.67 -13.97
C GLU A 12 -8.73 32.66 -14.13
N SER A 13 -8.67 33.71 -13.30
CA SER A 13 -7.53 34.64 -13.28
C SER A 13 -6.22 33.96 -12.85
N ALA A 14 -6.30 33.00 -11.91
CA ALA A 14 -5.14 32.20 -11.53
C ALA A 14 -4.64 31.35 -12.71
N ARG A 15 -5.55 30.70 -13.46
CA ARG A 15 -5.19 29.97 -14.68
C ARG A 15 -4.55 30.87 -15.74
N GLU A 16 -5.09 32.07 -15.94
CA GLU A 16 -4.55 33.05 -16.88
C GLU A 16 -3.11 33.47 -16.50
N SER A 17 -2.87 33.76 -15.22
CA SER A 17 -1.54 34.12 -14.72
C SER A 17 -0.51 32.99 -14.85
N VAL A 18 -0.94 31.74 -14.65
CA VAL A 18 -0.08 30.56 -14.84
C VAL A 18 0.23 30.34 -16.31
N ARG A 19 -0.75 30.53 -17.20
CA ARG A 19 -0.57 30.40 -18.64
C ARG A 19 0.39 31.47 -19.17
N TYR A 20 0.23 32.71 -18.75
CA TYR A 20 1.14 33.82 -19.10
C TYR A 20 2.55 33.59 -18.56
N ALA A 21 2.70 33.13 -17.32
CA ALA A 21 4.00 32.76 -16.76
C ALA A 21 4.65 31.59 -17.53
N ALA A 22 3.85 30.61 -17.98
CA ALA A 22 4.35 29.51 -18.80
C ALA A 22 4.80 29.98 -20.19
N GLU A 23 4.06 30.89 -20.83
CA GLU A 23 4.44 31.48 -22.12
C GLU A 23 5.73 32.30 -22.01
N MET A 24 5.92 33.02 -20.91
CA MET A 24 7.14 33.80 -20.65
C MET A 24 8.37 32.92 -20.33
N VAL A 25 8.17 31.73 -19.76
CA VAL A 25 9.24 30.78 -19.41
C VAL A 25 9.50 29.77 -20.55
N ALA A 26 8.57 29.60 -21.49
CA ALA A 26 8.68 28.68 -22.62
C ALA A 26 10.05 28.71 -23.35
N PRO A 27 10.61 29.87 -23.76
CA PRO A 27 11.89 29.89 -24.48
C PRO A 27 13.09 29.46 -23.61
N TYR A 28 13.02 29.71 -22.30
CA TYR A 28 14.07 29.27 -21.37
C TYR A 28 13.92 27.79 -20.97
N ALA A 29 12.68 27.28 -20.93
CA ALA A 29 12.42 25.87 -20.71
C ALA A 29 12.87 25.01 -21.91
N GLU A 30 12.72 25.53 -23.13
CA GLU A 30 13.17 24.88 -24.36
C GLU A 30 14.70 24.74 -24.40
N SER A 31 15.45 25.83 -24.19
CA SER A 31 16.93 25.78 -24.13
C SER A 31 17.47 24.88 -23.01
N ALA A 32 16.80 24.85 -21.85
CA ALA A 32 17.18 23.94 -20.75
C ALA A 32 16.90 22.46 -21.09
N ARG A 33 15.84 22.17 -21.86
CA ARG A 33 15.55 20.82 -22.35
C ARG A 33 16.58 20.38 -23.37
N ASP A 34 16.94 21.25 -24.32
CA ASP A 34 17.94 20.93 -25.33
C ASP A 34 19.30 20.61 -24.69
N ALA A 35 19.71 21.38 -23.69
CA ALA A 35 20.92 21.10 -22.92
C ALA A 35 20.82 19.75 -22.17
N ALA A 36 19.67 19.44 -21.56
CA ALA A 36 19.47 18.17 -20.87
C ALA A 36 19.51 16.97 -21.81
N VAL A 37 18.88 17.08 -22.99
CA VAL A 37 18.93 16.07 -24.05
C VAL A 37 20.37 15.87 -24.52
N HIS A 38 21.11 16.96 -24.74
CA HIS A 38 22.51 16.89 -25.15
C HIS A 38 23.39 16.15 -24.12
N TYR A 39 23.28 16.49 -22.83
CA TYR A 39 24.04 15.81 -21.77
C TYR A 39 23.60 14.36 -21.56
N ALA A 40 22.31 14.05 -21.73
CA ALA A 40 21.83 12.68 -21.65
C ALA A 40 22.40 11.82 -22.78
N HIS A 41 22.48 12.36 -24.01
CA HIS A 41 23.13 11.69 -25.13
C HIS A 41 24.62 11.48 -24.87
N GLU A 42 25.36 12.51 -24.45
CA GLU A 42 26.79 12.39 -24.14
C GLU A 42 27.05 11.37 -23.01
N ALA A 43 26.21 11.35 -21.98
CA ALA A 43 26.28 10.36 -20.92
C ALA A 43 26.03 8.93 -21.45
N ASN A 44 25.01 8.75 -22.29
CA ASN A 44 24.70 7.46 -22.89
C ASN A 44 25.84 6.97 -23.80
N GLU A 45 26.44 7.84 -24.61
CA GLU A 45 27.58 7.50 -25.46
C GLU A 45 28.76 6.98 -24.65
N ARG A 46 29.02 7.56 -23.47
CA ARG A 46 30.09 7.10 -22.56
C ARG A 46 29.73 5.81 -21.81
N LEU A 47 28.48 5.68 -21.36
CA LEU A 47 28.04 4.56 -20.53
C LEU A 47 27.74 3.30 -21.35
N THR A 48 27.25 3.44 -22.58
CA THR A 48 26.89 2.31 -23.45
C THR A 48 28.02 1.27 -23.58
N PRO A 49 29.28 1.65 -23.92
CA PRO A 49 30.36 0.67 -24.02
C PRO A 49 30.73 0.09 -22.65
N MET A 50 30.69 0.86 -21.57
CA MET A 50 31.00 0.34 -20.22
C MET A 50 29.99 -0.73 -19.79
N VAL A 51 28.69 -0.47 -20.03
CA VAL A 51 27.62 -1.41 -19.70
C VAL A 51 27.71 -2.66 -20.57
N SER A 52 27.98 -2.51 -21.88
CA SER A 52 28.11 -3.66 -22.78
C SER A 52 29.32 -4.53 -22.42
N HIS A 53 30.46 -3.92 -22.07
CA HIS A 53 31.64 -4.63 -21.58
C HIS A 53 31.38 -5.32 -20.25
N ALA A 54 30.74 -4.65 -19.29
CA ALA A 54 30.39 -5.23 -18.00
C ALA A 54 29.43 -6.42 -18.16
N ALA A 55 28.40 -6.28 -19.00
CA ALA A 55 27.46 -7.36 -19.30
C ALA A 55 28.15 -8.56 -19.96
N THR A 56 29.01 -8.30 -20.95
CA THR A 56 29.79 -9.34 -21.63
C THR A 56 30.76 -10.04 -20.67
N GLY A 57 31.40 -9.27 -19.78
CA GLY A 57 32.31 -9.77 -18.75
C GLY A 57 31.58 -10.66 -17.73
N ALA A 58 30.43 -10.20 -17.22
CA ALA A 58 29.59 -10.96 -16.31
C ALA A 58 29.09 -12.27 -16.95
N ALA A 59 28.67 -12.22 -18.21
CA ALA A 59 28.26 -13.42 -18.95
C ALA A 59 29.42 -14.41 -19.13
N ARG A 60 30.62 -13.92 -19.44
CA ARG A 60 31.82 -14.75 -19.54
C ARG A 60 32.16 -15.40 -18.19
N GLN A 61 32.10 -14.63 -17.10
CA GLN A 61 32.35 -15.14 -15.76
C GLN A 61 31.34 -16.20 -15.33
N ALA A 62 30.05 -15.99 -15.63
CA ALA A 62 29.00 -16.98 -15.40
C ALA A 62 29.26 -18.28 -16.18
N ARG A 63 29.71 -18.19 -17.43
CA ARG A 63 30.10 -19.37 -18.22
C ARG A 63 31.30 -20.08 -17.64
N MET A 64 32.37 -19.36 -17.30
CA MET A 64 33.57 -19.95 -16.70
C MET A 64 33.27 -20.64 -15.37
N THR A 65 32.47 -20.01 -14.50
CA THR A 65 32.06 -20.64 -13.23
C THR A 65 31.19 -21.87 -13.45
N TYR A 66 30.29 -21.85 -14.43
CA TYR A 66 29.53 -23.03 -14.83
C TYR A 66 30.44 -24.15 -15.35
N ASP A 67 31.35 -23.86 -16.27
CA ASP A 67 32.24 -24.84 -16.89
C ASP A 67 33.19 -25.47 -15.87
N CYS A 68 33.74 -24.67 -14.95
CA CYS A 68 34.67 -25.16 -13.93
C CYS A 68 33.99 -25.96 -12.81
N HIS A 69 32.82 -25.53 -12.34
CA HIS A 69 32.23 -26.09 -11.12
C HIS A 69 30.96 -26.92 -11.35
N LEU A 70 30.09 -26.49 -12.26
CA LEU A 70 28.78 -27.13 -12.46
C LEU A 70 28.84 -28.23 -13.52
N HIS A 71 29.53 -27.99 -14.64
CA HIS A 71 29.66 -28.95 -15.72
C HIS A 71 30.23 -30.32 -15.27
N PRO A 72 31.36 -30.42 -14.52
CA PRO A 72 31.89 -31.72 -14.11
C PRO A 72 30.95 -32.45 -13.15
N ARG A 73 30.28 -31.73 -12.25
CA ARG A 73 29.29 -32.31 -11.33
C ARG A 73 28.07 -32.84 -12.06
N LEU A 74 27.58 -32.10 -13.05
CA LEU A 74 26.46 -32.52 -13.88
C LEU A 74 26.82 -33.75 -14.73
N LYS A 75 28.04 -33.80 -15.28
CA LYS A 75 28.54 -34.95 -16.02
C LYS A 75 28.62 -36.20 -15.16
N ALA A 76 29.14 -36.07 -13.93
CA ALA A 76 29.18 -37.17 -12.96
C ALA A 76 27.76 -37.66 -12.60
N ALA A 77 26.83 -36.74 -12.32
CA ALA A 77 25.44 -37.10 -12.05
C ALA A 77 24.79 -37.83 -13.24
N ARG A 78 25.00 -37.33 -14.47
CA ARG A 78 24.43 -37.91 -15.68
C ARG A 78 24.93 -39.32 -15.98
N ALA A 79 26.15 -39.67 -15.55
CA ALA A 79 26.68 -41.03 -15.69
C ALA A 79 25.88 -42.08 -14.88
N HIS A 80 25.17 -41.65 -13.83
CA HIS A 80 24.35 -42.52 -12.98
C HIS A 80 22.85 -42.46 -13.31
N VAL A 81 22.43 -41.62 -14.27
CA VAL A 81 21.01 -41.46 -14.62
C VAL A 81 20.62 -42.45 -15.73
N PRO A 82 19.50 -43.18 -15.59
CA PRO A 82 19.00 -44.03 -16.66
C PRO A 82 18.74 -43.23 -17.96
N PRO A 83 19.17 -43.73 -19.14
CA PRO A 83 18.97 -43.05 -20.42
C PRO A 83 17.54 -42.56 -20.73
N PRO A 84 16.44 -43.27 -20.39
CA PRO A 84 15.09 -42.75 -20.64
C PRO A 84 14.75 -41.51 -19.81
N VAL A 85 15.27 -41.41 -18.58
CA VAL A 85 15.04 -40.25 -17.69
C VAL A 85 15.78 -39.02 -18.23
N ASP A 86 17.01 -39.19 -18.69
CA ASP A 86 17.81 -38.12 -19.30
C ASP A 86 17.17 -37.59 -20.60
N ARG A 87 16.61 -38.47 -21.43
CA ARG A 87 15.84 -38.08 -22.63
C ARG A 87 14.55 -37.34 -22.29
N ALA A 88 13.85 -37.74 -21.22
CA ALA A 88 12.66 -37.05 -20.76
C ALA A 88 13.00 -35.65 -20.22
N ALA A 89 14.07 -35.56 -19.41
CA ALA A 89 14.55 -34.29 -18.86
C ALA A 89 14.98 -33.31 -19.96
N THR A 90 15.76 -33.76 -20.95
CA THR A 90 16.17 -32.92 -22.08
C THR A 90 14.98 -32.45 -22.93
N LYS A 91 13.99 -33.30 -23.17
CA LYS A 91 12.74 -32.91 -23.85
C LYS A 91 11.93 -31.89 -23.04
N ALA A 92 11.82 -32.07 -21.73
CA ALA A 92 11.11 -31.13 -20.86
C ALA A 92 11.81 -29.76 -20.87
N VAL A 93 13.14 -29.71 -20.74
CA VAL A 93 13.91 -28.46 -20.84
C VAL A 93 13.66 -27.79 -22.19
N HIS A 94 13.74 -28.53 -23.29
CA HIS A 94 13.47 -27.96 -24.62
C HIS A 94 12.06 -27.36 -24.74
N GLN A 95 11.04 -28.06 -24.24
CA GLN A 95 9.66 -27.56 -24.24
C GLN A 95 9.50 -26.30 -23.39
N THR A 96 10.12 -26.26 -22.19
CA THR A 96 10.07 -25.05 -21.34
C THR A 96 10.76 -23.86 -21.99
N LEU A 97 11.86 -24.06 -22.72
CA LEU A 97 12.54 -22.99 -23.45
C LEU A 97 11.70 -22.47 -24.61
N LEU A 98 11.00 -23.35 -25.33
CA LEU A 98 10.06 -22.94 -26.37
C LEU A 98 8.89 -22.15 -25.78
N ALA A 99 8.30 -22.62 -24.67
CA ALA A 99 7.23 -21.91 -23.99
C ALA A 99 7.68 -20.55 -23.46
N ALA A 100 8.91 -20.45 -22.93
CA ALA A 100 9.49 -19.20 -22.47
C ALA A 100 9.72 -18.22 -23.62
N ARG A 101 10.17 -18.69 -24.79
CA ARG A 101 10.27 -17.86 -26.00
C ARG A 101 8.91 -17.36 -26.46
N GLN A 102 7.93 -18.25 -26.55
CA GLN A 102 6.55 -17.88 -26.92
C GLN A 102 5.95 -16.87 -25.92
N ALA A 103 6.22 -17.04 -24.63
CA ALA A 103 5.80 -16.09 -23.61
C ALA A 103 6.51 -14.74 -23.78
N ALA A 104 7.82 -14.73 -24.06
CA ALA A 104 8.57 -13.51 -24.35
C ALA A 104 7.98 -12.79 -25.56
N ASP A 105 7.76 -13.50 -26.68
CA ASP A 105 7.17 -12.97 -27.91
C ASP A 105 5.76 -12.40 -27.65
N TYR A 106 4.96 -13.07 -26.82
CA TYR A 106 3.63 -12.59 -26.42
C TYR A 106 3.68 -11.36 -25.49
N THR A 107 4.69 -11.27 -24.61
CA THR A 107 4.85 -10.14 -23.69
C THR A 107 5.49 -8.93 -24.32
N GLN A 108 6.26 -9.10 -25.40
CA GLN A 108 6.94 -8.01 -26.11
C GLN A 108 6.02 -6.81 -26.42
N PRO A 109 4.85 -6.97 -27.08
CA PRO A 109 3.97 -5.84 -27.37
C PRO A 109 3.37 -5.19 -26.11
N LYS A 110 3.23 -5.94 -25.01
CA LYS A 110 2.77 -5.37 -23.73
C LYS A 110 3.84 -4.52 -23.07
N ILE A 111 5.09 -4.93 -23.19
CA ILE A 111 6.24 -4.15 -22.70
C ILE A 111 6.38 -2.88 -23.55
N GLU A 112 6.30 -2.99 -24.88
CA GLU A 112 6.35 -1.84 -25.79
C GLU A 112 5.21 -0.85 -25.51
N SER A 113 3.98 -1.32 -25.32
CA SER A 113 2.85 -0.44 -24.97
C SER A 113 2.98 0.15 -23.56
N ALA A 114 3.51 -0.59 -22.58
CA ALA A 114 3.81 -0.05 -21.26
C ALA A 114 4.90 1.03 -21.30
N ILE A 115 5.94 0.83 -22.12
CA ILE A 115 6.98 1.85 -22.35
C ILE A 115 6.35 3.08 -23.01
N ALA A 116 5.53 2.91 -24.05
CA ALA A 116 4.84 4.00 -24.73
C ALA A 116 3.86 4.76 -23.82
N ALA A 117 3.22 4.08 -22.87
CA ALA A 117 2.39 4.73 -21.86
C ALA A 117 3.22 5.46 -20.78
N ALA A 118 4.45 5.00 -20.53
CA ALA A 118 5.36 5.58 -19.56
C ALA A 118 6.15 6.79 -20.10
N THR A 119 6.34 6.91 -21.42
CA THR A 119 7.05 8.06 -22.02
C THR A 119 6.48 9.42 -21.61
N PRO A 120 5.16 9.72 -21.66
CA PRO A 120 4.65 11.02 -21.25
C PRO A 120 4.84 11.29 -19.75
N VAL A 121 4.75 10.26 -18.91
CA VAL A 121 4.98 10.39 -17.46
C VAL A 121 6.46 10.69 -17.18
N ALA A 122 7.36 10.06 -17.94
CA ALA A 122 8.78 10.33 -17.88
C ALA A 122 9.12 11.76 -18.34
N GLU A 123 8.46 12.26 -19.39
CA GLU A 123 8.60 13.65 -19.86
C GLU A 123 8.08 14.67 -18.84
N GLU A 124 6.94 14.39 -18.20
CA GLU A 124 6.44 15.22 -17.09
C GLU A 124 7.37 15.19 -15.88
N ALA A 125 7.91 14.02 -15.53
CA ALA A 125 8.88 13.90 -14.45
C ALA A 125 10.19 14.64 -14.78
N ALA A 126 10.64 14.53 -16.03
CA ALA A 126 11.81 15.25 -16.53
C ALA A 126 11.58 16.77 -16.43
N SER A 127 10.44 17.29 -16.89
CA SER A 127 10.13 18.73 -16.80
C SER A 127 9.99 19.23 -15.36
N ARG A 128 9.43 18.42 -14.45
CA ARG A 128 9.41 18.75 -13.00
C ARG A 128 10.83 18.70 -12.41
N SER A 129 11.68 17.79 -12.87
CA SER A 129 13.05 17.65 -12.40
C SER A 129 13.97 18.76 -12.91
N THR A 130 13.79 19.26 -14.14
CA THR A 130 14.54 20.40 -14.65
C THR A 130 14.17 21.68 -13.91
N ALA A 131 12.90 21.87 -13.57
CA ALA A 131 12.48 22.96 -12.67
C ALA A 131 13.11 22.85 -11.28
N ALA A 132 13.21 21.63 -10.72
CA ALA A 132 13.89 21.39 -9.46
C ALA A 132 15.41 21.61 -9.54
N LEU A 133 16.03 21.24 -10.67
CA LEU A 133 17.46 21.47 -10.91
C LEU A 133 17.76 22.95 -11.12
N ALA A 134 16.90 23.71 -11.81
CA ALA A 134 17.01 25.16 -11.93
C ALA A 134 16.91 25.86 -10.56
N ALA A 135 16.00 25.38 -9.70
CA ALA A 135 15.91 25.82 -8.31
C ALA A 135 17.19 25.53 -7.50
N LEU A 136 17.79 24.35 -7.69
CA LEU A 136 19.08 23.96 -7.07
C LEU A 136 20.26 24.76 -7.61
N ARG A 137 20.20 25.24 -8.85
CA ARG A 137 21.33 25.89 -9.56
C ARG A 137 21.46 27.40 -9.30
N GLY A 138 20.58 28.02 -8.50
CA GLY A 138 20.87 29.37 -7.98
C GLY A 138 19.72 30.32 -7.67
N GLN A 139 18.44 29.89 -7.65
CA GLN A 139 17.32 30.82 -7.42
C GLN A 139 16.37 30.48 -6.26
N VAL A 140 16.75 29.55 -5.37
CA VAL A 140 15.98 29.28 -4.14
C VAL A 140 16.92 29.28 -2.95
N THR A 141 16.70 30.22 -2.03
CA THR A 141 17.49 30.27 -0.80
C THR A 141 17.23 29.01 0.03
N ALA A 142 18.26 28.45 0.68
CA ALA A 142 18.15 27.22 1.48
C ALA A 142 17.01 27.25 2.51
N LYS A 143 16.63 28.45 2.98
CA LYS A 143 15.49 28.68 3.88
C LYS A 143 14.13 28.34 3.24
N GLU A 144 13.93 28.59 1.96
CA GLU A 144 12.69 28.30 1.24
C GLU A 144 12.53 26.79 1.00
N VAL A 145 13.62 26.12 0.63
CA VAL A 145 13.66 24.64 0.54
C VAL A 145 13.32 24.03 1.90
N GLN A 146 13.92 24.52 2.99
CA GLN A 146 13.64 24.02 4.34
C GLN A 146 12.18 24.25 4.76
N LYS A 147 11.58 25.39 4.36
CA LYS A 147 10.17 25.70 4.63
C LYS A 147 9.22 24.80 3.85
N LEU A 148 9.54 24.50 2.58
CA LEU A 148 8.78 23.55 1.75
C LEU A 148 8.89 22.11 2.26
N VAL A 149 10.09 21.66 2.62
CA VAL A 149 10.31 20.33 3.19
C VAL A 149 9.55 20.18 4.50
N ARG A 150 9.61 21.17 5.41
CA ARG A 150 8.80 21.16 6.66
C ARG A 150 7.29 21.09 6.39
N LYS A 151 6.79 21.76 5.35
CA LYS A 151 5.37 21.69 4.98
C LYS A 151 4.98 20.31 4.46
N HIS A 152 5.80 19.71 3.60
CA HIS A 152 5.56 18.39 3.04
C HIS A 152 5.72 17.27 4.08
N GLU A 153 6.64 17.42 5.01
CA GLU A 153 6.83 16.45 6.10
C GLU A 153 5.60 16.43 7.03
N ARG A 154 5.04 17.60 7.35
CA ARG A 154 3.77 17.70 8.09
C ARG A 154 2.60 17.03 7.35
N ALA A 155 2.52 17.21 6.03
CA ALA A 155 1.48 16.57 5.21
C ALA A 155 1.66 15.05 5.08
N ARG A 156 2.90 14.57 4.89
CA ARG A 156 3.22 13.13 4.82
C ARG A 156 2.93 12.41 6.14
N ARG A 157 3.18 13.05 7.29
CA ARG A 157 2.83 12.51 8.61
C ARG A 157 1.32 12.31 8.74
N ARG A 158 0.51 13.30 8.32
CA ARG A 158 -0.96 13.18 8.32
C ARG A 158 -1.46 12.03 7.44
N GLY A 159 -0.88 11.87 6.24
CA GLY A 159 -1.25 10.78 5.32
C GLY A 159 -0.95 9.38 5.87
N LYS A 160 0.17 9.21 6.59
CA LYS A 160 0.51 7.93 7.24
C LYS A 160 -0.43 7.59 8.40
N VAL A 161 -0.76 8.57 9.23
CA VAL A 161 -1.73 8.40 10.33
C VAL A 161 -3.09 8.01 9.78
N LEU A 162 -3.55 8.66 8.72
CA LEU A 162 -4.85 8.38 8.10
C LEU A 162 -4.91 6.97 7.48
N ARG A 163 -3.82 6.52 6.83
CA ARG A 163 -3.70 5.13 6.34
C ARG A 163 -3.67 4.11 7.47
N GLY A 164 -2.95 4.41 8.57
CA GLY A 164 -2.94 3.55 9.75
C GLY A 164 -4.32 3.42 10.39
N ALA A 165 -5.03 4.53 10.57
CA ALA A 165 -6.39 4.55 11.09
C ALA A 165 -7.37 3.77 10.19
N ALA A 166 -7.23 3.87 8.86
CA ALA A 166 -8.06 3.12 7.92
C ALA A 166 -7.83 1.60 8.04
N LEU A 167 -6.58 1.15 8.15
CA LEU A 167 -6.25 -0.27 8.34
C LEU A 167 -6.79 -0.81 9.68
N VAL A 168 -6.62 -0.05 10.77
CA VAL A 168 -7.15 -0.42 12.08
C VAL A 168 -8.67 -0.46 12.05
N GLY A 169 -9.33 0.50 11.42
CA GLY A 169 -10.78 0.52 11.26
C GLY A 169 -11.30 -0.69 10.47
N LEU A 170 -10.60 -1.09 9.41
CA LEU A 170 -10.97 -2.23 8.59
C LEU A 170 -10.80 -3.56 9.35
N LEU A 171 -9.71 -3.69 10.12
CA LEU A 171 -9.50 -4.84 11.01
C LEU A 171 -10.55 -4.90 12.13
N ALA A 172 -10.85 -3.77 12.77
CA ALA A 172 -11.86 -3.70 13.82
C ALA A 172 -13.26 -4.04 13.30
N ALA A 173 -13.62 -3.53 12.12
CA ALA A 173 -14.89 -3.87 11.47
C ALA A 173 -14.98 -5.35 11.10
N GLY A 174 -13.90 -5.94 10.58
CA GLY A 174 -13.82 -7.37 10.28
C GLY A 174 -13.97 -8.24 11.53
N ALA A 175 -13.27 -7.88 12.61
CA ALA A 175 -13.37 -8.54 13.90
C ALA A 175 -14.79 -8.43 14.50
N TYR A 176 -15.42 -7.26 14.39
CA TYR A 176 -16.79 -7.04 14.88
C TYR A 176 -17.82 -7.88 14.13
N LEU A 177 -17.72 -7.97 12.80
CA LEU A 177 -18.61 -8.82 12.00
C LEU A 177 -18.42 -10.31 12.31
N ALA A 178 -17.17 -10.75 12.47
CA ALA A 178 -16.87 -12.13 12.85
C ALA A 178 -17.41 -12.46 14.25
N TRP A 179 -17.24 -11.56 15.22
CA TRP A 179 -17.77 -11.72 16.57
C TRP A 179 -19.31 -11.69 16.59
N ARG A 180 -19.94 -10.78 15.84
CA ARG A 180 -21.40 -10.70 15.77
C ARG A 180 -22.02 -11.89 15.07
N TRP A 181 -21.36 -12.42 14.03
CA TRP A 181 -21.75 -13.68 13.40
C TRP A 181 -21.63 -14.86 14.37
N TRP A 182 -20.57 -14.89 15.19
CA TRP A 182 -20.40 -15.89 16.24
C TRP A 182 -21.45 -15.77 17.34
N ASP A 183 -21.79 -14.55 17.76
CA ASP A 183 -22.83 -14.28 18.77
C ASP A 183 -24.21 -14.74 18.29
N GLN A 184 -24.53 -14.50 17.01
CA GLN A 184 -25.73 -15.03 16.35
C GLN A 184 -25.77 -16.57 16.29
N GLN A 185 -24.62 -17.26 16.31
CA GLN A 185 -24.52 -18.71 16.39
C GLN A 185 -24.46 -19.24 17.84
N SER A 186 -24.13 -18.39 18.83
CA SER A 186 -23.89 -18.79 20.22
C SER A 186 -25.10 -18.62 21.15
N ASN A 187 -26.06 -17.76 20.79
CA ASN A 187 -27.38 -17.71 21.42
C ASN A 187 -28.48 -17.88 20.37
N PRO A 188 -28.74 -19.09 19.88
CA PRO A 188 -29.87 -19.28 19.01
C PRO A 188 -31.06 -19.64 19.91
N ASP A 189 -32.24 -19.09 19.58
CA ASP A 189 -33.48 -19.10 20.38
C ASP A 189 -34.03 -20.51 20.72
N TRP A 190 -33.23 -21.57 20.54
CA TRP A 190 -33.43 -22.92 21.09
C TRP A 190 -32.90 -23.09 22.52
N LEU A 191 -32.21 -22.10 23.10
CA LEU A 191 -31.84 -22.09 24.54
C LEU A 191 -32.83 -21.30 25.42
N VAL A 192 -34.00 -20.96 24.87
CA VAL A 192 -35.17 -20.55 25.65
C VAL A 192 -36.22 -21.62 25.45
N GLU A 193 -36.60 -22.28 26.54
CA GLU A 193 -37.71 -23.22 26.55
C GLU A 193 -38.95 -22.55 25.94
N PRO A 194 -39.63 -23.15 24.95
CA PRO A 194 -40.98 -22.72 24.61
C PRO A 194 -41.83 -22.87 25.88
N PRO A 195 -42.51 -21.81 26.37
CA PRO A 195 -43.41 -21.94 27.51
C PRO A 195 -44.40 -23.06 27.22
N ALA A 196 -44.46 -24.02 28.15
CA ALA A 196 -45.20 -25.26 28.04
C ALA A 196 -46.63 -25.02 27.56
N ALA A 197 -47.09 -25.89 26.65
CA ALA A 197 -48.50 -26.00 26.34
C ALA A 197 -49.28 -26.19 27.64
N THR A 198 -50.18 -25.24 27.89
CA THR A 198 -51.32 -25.28 28.82
C THR A 198 -51.65 -26.66 29.38
N GLU A 199 -51.23 -26.91 30.61
CA GLU A 199 -51.99 -27.74 31.55
C GLU A 199 -52.54 -26.85 32.65
N LEU A 200 -53.87 -26.85 32.74
CA LEU A 200 -54.67 -26.15 33.71
C LEU A 200 -54.57 -26.86 35.07
N SER A 201 -54.27 -26.11 36.13
CA SER A 201 -54.93 -26.15 37.45
C SER A 201 -54.25 -25.09 38.32
N ASP A 202 -54.92 -23.96 38.54
CA ASP A 202 -55.59 -23.69 39.82
C ASP A 202 -54.64 -23.85 41.01
N ARG A 203 -54.20 -22.71 41.57
CA ARG A 203 -54.36 -22.32 42.99
C ARG A 203 -53.28 -21.31 43.42
N ASP A 204 -53.76 -20.19 43.96
CA ASP A 204 -53.07 -19.19 44.80
C ASP A 204 -52.07 -18.24 44.08
N ALA A 205 -52.52 -17.10 43.57
CA ALA A 205 -52.74 -15.83 44.30
C ALA A 205 -51.46 -15.03 44.63
N ALA A 206 -51.39 -13.86 43.98
CA ALA A 206 -50.64 -12.64 44.30
C ALA A 206 -49.12 -12.58 44.02
N PRO A 207 -48.65 -11.64 43.18
CA PRO A 207 -47.22 -11.32 43.06
C PRO A 207 -46.77 -10.47 44.26
N ALA A 208 -45.84 -10.97 45.06
CA ALA A 208 -45.12 -10.17 46.05
C ALA A 208 -44.26 -9.13 45.30
N SER A 209 -44.58 -7.85 45.51
CA SER A 209 -43.87 -6.72 44.93
C SER A 209 -42.60 -6.42 45.71
N PHE A 210 -41.63 -5.83 45.00
CA PHE A 210 -40.34 -5.32 45.49
C PHE A 210 -40.42 -4.33 46.69
N ASP A 211 -41.63 -4.00 47.16
CA ASP A 211 -41.86 -3.09 48.28
C ASP A 211 -41.66 -3.78 49.65
N ASP A 212 -41.87 -5.10 49.76
CA ASP A 212 -41.68 -5.83 51.04
C ASP A 212 -40.19 -6.02 51.39
N GLU A 213 -39.34 -6.22 50.37
CA GLU A 213 -37.89 -6.42 50.57
C GLU A 213 -37.15 -5.12 50.97
N LEU A 214 -37.72 -3.95 50.61
CA LEU A 214 -37.18 -2.64 50.98
C LEU A 214 -37.56 -2.27 52.43
N ALA A 215 -38.74 -2.69 52.89
CA ALA A 215 -39.24 -2.43 54.25
C ALA A 215 -38.52 -3.26 55.32
N GLU A 216 -38.04 -4.48 55.00
CA GLU A 216 -37.22 -5.28 55.91
C GLU A 216 -35.81 -4.69 56.08
N LYS A 217 -35.24 -4.10 55.02
CA LYS A 217 -33.89 -3.51 55.03
C LYS A 217 -33.81 -2.17 55.77
N GLU A 218 -34.89 -1.39 55.80
CA GLU A 218 -34.97 -0.15 56.60
C GLU A 218 -35.18 -0.41 58.10
N ARG A 219 -35.74 -1.57 58.49
CA ARG A 219 -35.87 -1.97 59.91
C ARG A 219 -34.57 -2.49 60.52
N GLU A 220 -33.69 -3.13 59.74
CA GLU A 220 -32.36 -3.55 60.20
C GLU A 220 -31.38 -2.37 60.39
N ALA A 221 -31.57 -1.25 59.67
CA ALA A 221 -30.67 -0.09 59.74
C ALA A 221 -30.99 0.90 60.88
N GLY A 222 -32.10 0.72 61.61
CA GLY A 222 -32.63 1.71 62.57
C GLY A 222 -32.43 1.42 64.07
N ALA A 223 -31.77 0.33 64.47
CA ALA A 223 -31.78 -0.13 65.86
C ALA A 223 -30.38 -0.26 66.51
N GLY A 224 -29.64 0.87 66.61
CA GLY A 224 -28.66 1.29 67.64
C GLY A 224 -27.59 0.31 68.22
N PRO A 225 -26.83 0.71 69.27
CA PRO A 225 -26.46 2.07 69.73
C PRO A 225 -24.94 2.23 70.02
N GLU A 226 -24.47 3.50 70.02
CA GLU A 226 -23.30 3.99 70.77
C GLU A 226 -23.67 4.18 72.28
N PRO A 227 -22.76 4.53 73.22
CA PRO A 227 -21.30 4.39 73.31
C PRO A 227 -20.82 3.93 74.73
N ASP A 228 -19.49 3.91 74.89
CA ASP A 228 -18.75 4.38 76.08
C ASP A 228 -18.35 3.36 77.18
N SER A 229 -17.04 3.17 77.34
CA SER A 229 -16.27 3.55 78.55
C SER A 229 -14.91 2.82 78.63
N ALA A 230 -13.86 3.62 78.79
CA ALA A 230 -12.50 3.23 79.21
C ALA A 230 -12.51 2.83 80.73
N PRO A 231 -11.41 2.39 81.40
CA PRO A 231 -9.99 2.72 81.20
C PRO A 231 -9.09 1.61 80.64
#